data_AF-A0A4Q3RM55-F1
#
_entry.id   AF-A0A4Q3RM55-F1
#
_cell.length_a   1.000
_cell.length_b   1.000
_cell.length_c   1.000
_cell.angle_alpha   90.00
_cell.angle_beta   90.00
_cell.angle_gamma   90.00
#
_symmetry.space_group_name_H-M   'P 1'
#
loop_
_entity.id
_entity.type
_entity.pdbx_description
1 polymer ?
#
loop_
_entity_poly.entity_id
_entity_poly.type
_entity_poly.pdbx_seq_one_letter_code
_entity_poly.pdbx_strand_id
1 'polypeptide(L)'
;CLLLFAMGLQNALVTSLSNSIVRTTHLTGLFTDLGIEVSQLFFYKKEEQQQRLTSSIKLRLTIIFFFFFGGVVGGAGYLLYGIKVLLLAVSILIAALIYDGVKLKMVMLKRKYIQP
;
A
#
# COMPACT_ATOMS: atom_id res chain seq x y z
N CYS A 1 8.40 4.98 -23.63
CA CYS A 1 9.03 3.81 -22.99
C CYS A 1 9.27 3.97 -21.49
N LEU A 2 9.81 5.09 -21.00
CA LEU A 2 10.15 5.27 -19.59
C LEU A 2 8.96 5.09 -18.61
N LEU A 3 7.79 5.64 -18.95
CA LEU A 3 6.58 5.51 -18.11
C LEU A 3 6.06 4.07 -18.02
N LEU A 4 6.10 3.35 -19.14
CA LEU A 4 5.71 1.93 -19.20
C LEU A 4 6.67 1.07 -18.36
N PHE A 5 7.96 1.37 -18.45
CA PHE A 5 8.98 0.73 -17.62
C PHE A 5 8.78 1.03 -16.13
N ALA A 6 8.53 2.29 -15.76
CA ALA A 6 8.28 2.70 -14.38
C ALA A 6 7.03 2.03 -13.79
N MET A 7 5.94 1.97 -14.55
CA MET A 7 4.71 1.26 -14.15
C MET A 7 4.94 -0.25 -14.01
N GLY A 8 5.69 -0.87 -14.93
CA GLY A 8 6.08 -2.27 -14.86
C GLY A 8 6.92 -2.58 -13.62
N LEU A 9 7.90 -1.71 -13.33
CA LEU A 9 8.76 -1.81 -12.14
C LEU A 9 7.94 -1.67 -10.84
N GLN A 10 7.00 -0.73 -10.78
CA GLN A 10 6.11 -0.56 -9.63
C GLN A 10 5.29 -1.82 -9.35
N ASN A 11 4.72 -2.43 -10.40
CA ASN A 11 3.92 -3.64 -10.24
C ASN A 11 4.77 -4.84 -9.79
N ALA A 12 5.99 -4.98 -10.33
CA ALA A 12 6.93 -6.03 -9.93
C ALA A 12 7.37 -5.86 -8.46
N LEU A 13 7.77 -4.65 -8.06
CA LEU A 13 8.23 -4.35 -6.71
C LEU A 13 7.16 -4.63 -5.65
N VAL A 14 5.92 -4.16 -5.87
CA VAL A 14 4.82 -4.37 -4.92
C VAL A 14 4.44 -5.85 -4.81
N THR A 15 4.48 -6.58 -5.93
CA THR A 15 4.23 -8.03 -5.93
C THR A 15 5.30 -8.76 -5.12
N SER A 16 6.58 -8.42 -5.30
CA SER A 16 7.68 -9.03 -4.53
C SER A 16 7.63 -8.71 -3.03
N LEU A 17 7.34 -7.46 -2.66
CA LEU A 17 7.24 -7.04 -1.25
C LEU A 17 6.02 -7.63 -0.54
N SER A 18 4.92 -7.85 -1.28
CA SER A 18 3.68 -8.41 -0.73
C SER A 18 3.61 -9.94 -0.82
N ASN A 19 4.68 -10.64 -1.21
CA ASN A 19 4.65 -12.10 -1.49
C ASN A 19 3.51 -12.49 -2.44
N SER A 20 3.30 -11.69 -3.49
CA SER A 20 2.23 -11.85 -4.49
C SER A 20 0.80 -11.66 -3.98
N ILE A 21 0.61 -11.19 -2.75
CA ILE A 21 -0.72 -11.00 -2.14
C ILE A 21 -1.39 -9.73 -2.68
N VAL A 22 -0.64 -8.68 -3.01
CA VAL A 22 -1.20 -7.38 -3.41
C VAL A 22 -0.71 -7.00 -4.81
N ARG A 23 -1.66 -6.82 -5.75
CA ARG A 23 -1.42 -6.22 -7.07
C ARG A 23 -2.11 -4.86 -7.15
N THR A 24 -1.35 -3.82 -7.45
CA THR A 24 -1.79 -2.42 -7.54
C THR A 24 -2.90 -2.16 -8.57
N THR A 25 -3.01 -3.00 -9.61
CA THR A 25 -4.00 -2.85 -10.68
C THR A 25 -5.28 -3.65 -10.45
N HIS A 26 -5.28 -4.60 -9.51
CA HIS A 26 -6.39 -5.53 -9.30
C HIS A 26 -7.15 -5.20 -8.01
N LEU A 27 -7.58 -3.95 -7.90
CA LEU A 27 -8.32 -3.44 -6.74
C LEU A 27 -9.62 -4.23 -6.51
N THR A 28 -10.27 -4.69 -7.57
CA THR A 28 -11.45 -5.57 -7.49
C THR A 28 -11.15 -6.90 -6.79
N GLY A 29 -9.98 -7.50 -6.99
CA GLY A 29 -9.61 -8.72 -6.24
C GLY A 29 -9.29 -8.47 -4.78
N LEU A 30 -8.78 -7.29 -4.41
CA LEU A 30 -8.66 -6.92 -3.00
C LEU A 30 -10.02 -6.91 -2.31
N PHE A 31 -11.07 -6.43 -2.98
CA PHE A 31 -12.45 -6.49 -2.49
C PHE A 31 -12.99 -7.91 -2.41
N THR A 32 -12.75 -8.74 -3.44
CA THR A 32 -13.18 -10.14 -3.44
C THR A 32 -12.52 -10.92 -2.30
N ASP A 33 -11.19 -10.80 -2.16
CA ASP A 33 -10.44 -11.45 -1.09
C ASP A 33 -10.88 -10.95 0.29
N LEU A 34 -11.11 -9.64 0.45
CA LEU A 34 -11.64 -9.07 1.69
C LEU A 34 -13.00 -9.68 2.04
N GLY A 35 -13.90 -9.84 1.06
CA GLY A 35 -15.20 -10.50 1.27
C GLY A 35 -15.07 -11.96 1.68
N ILE A 36 -14.13 -12.70 1.08
CA ILE A 36 -13.83 -14.09 1.45
C ILE A 36 -13.28 -14.15 2.88
N GLU A 37 -12.30 -13.30 3.22
CA GLU A 37 -11.68 -13.27 4.54
C GLU A 37 -12.69 -12.86 5.64
N VAL A 38 -13.58 -11.91 5.36
CA VAL A 38 -14.68 -11.55 6.29
C VAL A 38 -15.65 -12.71 6.48
N SER A 39 -16.03 -13.41 5.41
CA SER A 39 -16.89 -14.60 5.50
C SER A 39 -16.24 -15.71 6.35
N GLN A 40 -14.94 -15.93 6.15
CA GLN A 40 -14.15 -16.89 6.91
C GLN A 40 -14.03 -16.53 8.41
N LEU A 41 -14.05 -15.23 8.76
CA LEU A 41 -14.03 -14.79 10.15
C LEU A 41 -15.26 -15.26 10.95
N PHE A 42 -16.42 -15.39 10.29
CA PHE A 42 -17.64 -15.92 10.90
C PHE A 42 -17.65 -17.46 11.03
N PHE A 43 -16.84 -18.18 10.26
CA PHE A 43 -16.82 -19.65 10.23
C PHE A 43 -15.65 -20.30 11.00
N TYR A 44 -14.47 -19.68 11.07
CA TYR A 44 -13.31 -20.25 11.77
C TYR A 44 -13.31 -19.93 13.27
N LYS A 45 -13.18 -20.98 14.11
CA LYS A 45 -13.22 -20.92 15.59
C LYS A 45 -11.83 -20.96 16.28
N LYS A 46 -10.73 -21.11 15.54
CA LYS A 46 -9.36 -21.16 16.10
C LYS A 46 -8.74 -19.76 16.17
N GLU A 47 -8.33 -19.34 17.37
CA GLU A 47 -7.83 -17.98 17.62
C GLU A 47 -6.59 -17.60 16.81
N GLU A 48 -5.64 -18.51 16.61
CA GLU A 48 -4.41 -18.22 15.86
C GLU A 48 -4.69 -17.91 14.37
N GLN A 49 -5.68 -18.58 13.78
CA GLN A 49 -6.10 -18.32 12.40
C GLN A 49 -6.89 -17.01 12.30
N GLN A 50 -7.71 -16.68 13.30
CA GLN A 50 -8.44 -15.41 13.35
C GLN A 50 -7.51 -14.20 13.47
N GLN A 51 -6.40 -14.29 14.21
CA GLN A 51 -5.42 -13.20 14.31
C GLN A 51 -4.72 -12.90 12.98
N ARG A 52 -4.35 -13.95 12.23
CA ARG A 52 -3.76 -13.77 10.89
C ARG A 52 -4.78 -13.19 9.91
N LEU A 53 -6.02 -13.68 9.96
CA LEU A 53 -7.11 -13.24 9.10
C LEU A 53 -7.47 -11.77 9.35
N THR A 54 -7.63 -11.36 10.61
CA THR A 54 -7.92 -9.97 10.98
C THR A 54 -6.80 -9.01 10.59
N SER A 55 -5.54 -9.45 10.65
CA SER A 55 -4.39 -8.66 10.17
C SER A 55 -4.43 -8.44 8.65
N SER A 56 -4.73 -9.49 7.87
CA SER A 56 -4.91 -9.40 6.41
C SER A 56 -6.09 -8.49 6.04
N ILE A 57 -7.23 -8.66 6.71
CA ILE A 57 -8.43 -7.81 6.54
C ILE A 57 -8.09 -6.35 6.82
N LYS A 58 -7.41 -6.06 7.94
CA LYS A 58 -7.00 -4.68 8.29
C LYS A 58 -6.09 -4.09 7.22
N LEU A 59 -5.12 -4.85 6.71
CA LEU A 59 -4.22 -4.37 5.66
C LEU A 59 -4.99 -4.04 4.39
N ARG A 60 -5.82 -4.97 3.89
CA ARG A 60 -6.62 -4.79 2.67
C ARG A 60 -7.59 -3.61 2.80
N LEU A 61 -8.27 -3.50 3.94
CA LEU A 61 -9.22 -2.42 4.22
C LEU A 61 -8.50 -1.06 4.30
N THR A 62 -7.30 -1.01 4.89
CA THR A 62 -6.47 0.19 4.91
C THR A 62 -6.08 0.62 3.48
N ILE A 63 -5.62 -0.31 2.64
CA ILE A 63 -5.27 -0.03 1.25
C ILE A 63 -6.48 0.54 0.48
N ILE A 64 -7.64 -0.12 0.60
CA ILE A 64 -8.89 0.32 -0.05
C ILE A 64 -9.26 1.74 0.43
N PHE A 65 -9.26 1.97 1.73
CA PHE A 65 -9.64 3.25 2.30
C PHE A 65 -8.74 4.39 1.82
N PHE A 66 -7.41 4.22 1.89
CA PHE A 66 -6.47 5.24 1.42
C PHE A 66 -6.56 5.46 -0.10
N PHE A 67 -6.84 4.42 -0.88
CA PHE A 67 -7.04 4.54 -2.33
C PHE A 67 -8.28 5.41 -2.64
N PHE A 68 -9.42 5.09 -2.03
CA PHE A 68 -10.65 5.88 -2.21
C PHE A 68 -10.48 7.30 -1.69
N PHE A 69 -9.91 7.46 -0.50
CA PHE A 69 -9.66 8.78 0.08
C PHE A 69 -8.76 9.64 -0.82
N GLY A 70 -7.64 9.08 -1.30
CA GLY A 70 -6.75 9.76 -2.24
C GLY A 70 -7.43 10.10 -3.57
N GLY A 71 -8.28 9.21 -4.09
CA GLY A 71 -9.07 9.45 -5.30
C GLY A 71 -10.09 10.57 -5.13
N VAL A 72 -10.82 10.60 -4.01
CA VAL A 72 -11.80 11.65 -3.69
C VAL A 72 -11.09 12.99 -3.49
N VAL A 73 -9.99 13.03 -2.72
CA VAL A 73 -9.20 14.24 -2.49
C VAL A 73 -8.59 14.75 -3.80
N GLY A 74 -8.07 13.86 -4.64
CA GLY A 74 -7.53 14.22 -5.96
C GLY A 74 -8.62 14.75 -6.90
N GLY A 75 -9.78 14.12 -6.95
CA GLY A 75 -10.92 14.55 -7.77
C GLY A 75 -11.50 15.89 -7.31
N ALA A 76 -11.73 16.06 -6.00
CA ALA A 76 -12.18 17.32 -5.43
C ALA A 76 -11.13 18.43 -5.62
N GLY A 77 -9.84 18.11 -5.42
CA GLY A 77 -8.74 19.03 -5.65
C GLY A 77 -8.59 19.44 -7.12
N TYR A 78 -8.94 18.56 -8.07
CA TYR A 78 -8.97 18.91 -9.49
C TYR A 78 -10.01 19.98 -9.81
N LEU A 79 -11.18 19.96 -9.14
CA LEU A 79 -12.21 21.00 -9.34
C LEU A 79 -11.71 22.39 -8.93
N LEU A 80 -10.84 22.47 -7.90
CA LEU A 80 -10.32 23.73 -7.37
C LEU A 80 -9.04 24.20 -8.08
N TYR A 81 -8.13 23.28 -8.38
CA TYR A 81 -6.77 23.60 -8.84
C TYR A 81 -6.43 23.04 -10.23
N GLY A 82 -7.36 22.34 -10.87
CA GLY A 82 -7.15 21.68 -12.15
C GLY A 82 -6.00 20.67 -12.10
N ILE A 83 -5.19 20.64 -13.17
CA ILE A 83 -4.04 19.73 -13.29
C ILE A 83 -2.97 19.99 -12.22
N LYS A 84 -2.92 21.19 -11.61
CA LYS A 84 -1.90 21.52 -10.58
C LYS A 84 -2.03 20.66 -9.33
N VAL A 85 -3.19 20.04 -9.08
CA VAL A 85 -3.37 19.06 -7.99
C VAL A 85 -2.37 17.91 -8.08
N LEU A 86 -1.85 17.59 -9.28
CA LEU A 86 -0.86 16.54 -9.47
C LEU A 86 0.47 16.87 -8.76
N LEU A 87 0.79 18.16 -8.56
CA LEU A 87 1.97 18.58 -7.80
C LEU A 87 1.89 18.14 -6.33
N LEU A 88 0.68 18.12 -5.75
CA LEU A 88 0.47 17.59 -4.40
C LEU A 88 0.89 16.12 -4.30
N ALA A 89 0.49 15.29 -5.27
CA ALA A 89 0.85 13.88 -5.32
C ALA A 89 2.36 13.68 -5.46
N VAL A 90 3.02 14.50 -6.30
CA VAL A 90 4.49 14.49 -6.45
C VAL A 90 5.18 14.89 -5.15
N SER A 91 4.71 15.94 -4.46
CA SER A 91 5.28 16.37 -3.18
C SER A 91 5.16 15.28 -2.11
N ILE A 92 4.02 14.59 -2.03
CA ILE A 92 3.81 13.48 -1.09
C ILE A 92 4.77 12.32 -1.41
N LEU A 93 4.94 11.97 -2.70
CA LEU A 93 5.87 10.92 -3.13
C LEU A 93 7.32 11.24 -2.77
N ILE A 94 7.76 12.48 -2.98
CA ILE A 94 9.11 12.92 -2.62
C ILE A 94 9.30 12.84 -1.10
N ALA A 95 8.33 13.32 -0.32
CA ALA A 95 8.40 13.24 1.14
C ALA A 95 8.48 11.79 1.64
N ALA A 96 7.68 10.89 1.06
CA ALA A 96 7.72 9.45 1.37
C ALA A 96 9.08 8.82 1.03
N LEU A 97 9.64 9.15 -0.13
CA LEU A 97 10.96 8.67 -0.54
C LEU A 97 12.07 9.13 0.42
N ILE A 98 12.03 10.39 0.86
CA ILE A 98 12.98 10.93 1.84
C ILE A 98 12.83 10.18 3.16
N TYR A 99 11.59 10.00 3.64
CA TYR A 99 11.30 9.29 4.89
C TYR A 99 11.83 7.85 4.85
N ASP A 100 11.57 7.10 3.78
CA ASP A 100 12.07 5.73 3.63
C ASP A 100 13.60 5.69 3.57
N GLY A 101 14.23 6.62 2.86
CA GLY A 101 15.69 6.74 2.81
C GLY A 101 16.30 6.98 4.20
N VAL A 102 15.71 7.87 5.00
CA VAL A 102 16.15 8.14 6.37
C VAL A 102 15.94 6.92 7.27
N LYS A 103 14.75 6.29 7.21
CA LYS A 103 14.41 5.10 7.98
C LYS A 103 15.36 3.94 7.68
N LEU A 104 15.67 3.68 6.41
CA LEU A 104 16.60 2.64 5.99
C LEU A 104 18.02 2.92 6.52
N LYS A 105 18.48 4.17 6.43
CA LYS A 105 19.77 4.57 7.01
C LYS A 105 19.81 4.31 8.52
N MET A 106 18.75 4.67 9.25
CA MET A 106 18.67 4.38 10.69
C MET A 106 18.74 2.89 11.00
N VAL A 107 18.01 2.05 10.25
CA VAL A 107 18.01 0.59 10.44
C VAL A 107 19.38 -0.01 10.13
N MET A 108 20.05 0.45 9.06
CA MET A 108 21.40 -0.01 8.71
C MET A 108 22.45 0.41 9.75
N LEU A 109 22.39 1.66 10.24
CA LEU A 109 23.26 2.14 11.32
C LEU A 109 23.04 1.33 12.60
N LYS A 110 21.78 1.07 12.96
CA LYS A 110 21.44 0.27 14.13
C LYS A 110 21.98 -1.17 14.01
N ARG A 111 21.88 -1.80 12.84
CA ARG A 111 22.46 -3.14 12.60
C ARG A 111 23.99 -3.14 12.69
N LYS A 112 24.65 -2.10 12.15
CA LYS A 112 26.12 -1.97 12.17
C LYS A 112 26.70 -1.74 13.57
N TYR A 113 25.95 -1.15 14.50
CA TYR A 113 26.39 -0.87 15.87
C TYR A 113 25.94 -1.90 16.92
N ILE A 114 24.86 -2.67 16.66
CA ILE A 114 24.29 -3.62 17.64
C ILE A 114 24.73 -5.08 17.40
N GLN A 115 25.32 -5.41 16.24
CA GLN A 115 25.97 -6.70 15.99
C GLN A 115 27.43 -6.47 15.57
N PRO A 116 28.38 -6.42 16.53
CA PRO A 116 29.80 -6.65 16.22
C PRO A 116 30.07 -8.14 15.92
#